data_AF-A0A7K1VW89-F1
#
_entry.id   AF-A0A7K1VW89-F1
#
_cell.length_a   1.000
_cell.length_b   1.000
_cell.length_c   1.000
_cell.angle_alpha   90.00
_cell.angle_beta   90.00
_cell.angle_gamma   90.00
#
_symmetry.space_group_name_H-M   'P 1'
#
loop_
_entity.id
_entity.type
_entity.pdbx_description
1 polymer ?
#
loop_
_entity_poly.entity_id
_entity_poly.type
_entity_poly.pdbx_seq_one_letter_code
_entity_poly.pdbx_strand_id
1 'polypeptide(L)'
;MTTTGRFFCADAARARGDSMVGTAPHGTAWVLIEYRGGWPANGFDGLALEPGTKALVFAAAQAARARVLLVRRHGRQQHQGPPRWAVLRYDGTGAHRQRWGTWDRDEELTQIVQALDTPDLNAPAFGTASLDAPEEWGGRPVVLVCAHGLHDACCAVRGRPVGRALSERWPELVWECTHVGGDRFAANVVVVPDGVYYGNLDAGSSVAVVGEHLAGRVRAEHLRGYTDLFPPQQAAVAAVLDRFGPAGRHDYAVARTLRDEDGWQIRVTGRPPGPAAVDVEVRARRTPQNRLTCRGPATSSAVVYDAVSIRPA
;
A
#
# COMPACT_ATOMS: atom_id res chain seq x y z
N MET A 1 -14.83 35.50 -18.52
CA MET A 1 -13.93 34.97 -17.47
C MET A 1 -14.26 33.50 -17.27
N THR A 2 -13.57 32.61 -17.98
CA THR A 2 -13.68 31.16 -17.79
C THR A 2 -13.17 30.85 -16.39
N THR A 3 -14.06 30.39 -15.51
CA THR A 3 -13.73 29.86 -14.19
C THR A 3 -12.73 28.73 -14.39
N THR A 4 -11.44 28.99 -14.20
CA THR A 4 -10.40 27.98 -14.25
C THR A 4 -10.68 27.00 -13.11
N GLY A 5 -11.33 25.88 -13.45
CA GLY A 5 -11.68 24.84 -12.50
C GLY A 5 -10.46 24.41 -11.68
N ARG A 6 -10.68 24.13 -10.39
CA ARG A 6 -9.65 23.64 -9.49
C ARG A 6 -8.98 22.39 -10.09
N PHE A 7 -7.65 22.39 -10.17
CA PHE A 7 -6.88 21.25 -10.69
C PHE A 7 -6.96 20.04 -9.75
N PHE A 8 -7.26 18.87 -10.32
CA PHE A 8 -7.24 17.57 -9.63
C PHE A 8 -6.25 16.64 -10.34
N CYS A 9 -5.17 16.27 -9.63
CA CYS A 9 -4.10 15.45 -10.21
C CYS A 9 -4.57 14.07 -10.67
N ALA A 10 -5.52 13.46 -9.94
CA ALA A 10 -6.05 12.15 -10.28
C ALA A 10 -6.97 12.16 -11.51
N ASP A 11 -7.66 13.27 -11.78
CA ASP A 11 -8.40 13.46 -13.03
C ASP A 11 -7.44 13.67 -14.20
N ALA A 12 -6.45 14.55 -14.01
CA ALA A 12 -5.47 14.84 -15.04
C ALA A 12 -4.63 13.62 -15.43
N ALA A 13 -4.26 12.77 -14.46
CA ALA A 13 -3.53 11.53 -14.71
C ALA A 13 -4.37 10.49 -15.48
N ARG A 14 -5.66 10.33 -15.14
CA ARG A 14 -6.59 9.49 -15.91
C ARG A 14 -6.74 9.98 -17.34
N ALA A 15 -6.93 11.29 -17.53
CA ALA A 15 -7.06 11.88 -18.86
C ALA A 15 -5.81 11.69 -19.74
N ARG A 16 -4.62 11.65 -19.13
CA ARG A 16 -3.35 11.36 -19.83
C ARG A 16 -3.06 9.87 -20.03
N GLY A 17 -3.80 8.97 -19.36
CA GLY A 17 -3.44 7.56 -19.31
C GLY A 17 -2.11 7.31 -18.62
N ASP A 18 -1.80 8.06 -17.54
CA ASP A 18 -0.57 7.85 -16.76
C ASP A 18 -0.52 6.39 -16.26
N SER A 19 0.55 5.66 -16.60
CA SER A 19 0.77 4.29 -16.10
C SER A 19 1.05 4.30 -14.60
N MET A 20 0.35 3.44 -13.87
CA MET A 20 0.49 3.27 -12.42
C MET A 20 1.28 2.03 -12.01
N VAL A 21 1.54 1.13 -12.96
CA VAL A 21 2.34 -0.07 -12.75
C VAL A 21 3.78 0.31 -12.40
N GLY A 22 4.38 -0.36 -11.43
CA GLY A 22 5.73 -0.06 -10.95
C GLY A 22 5.82 1.15 -10.03
N THR A 23 4.70 1.58 -9.45
CA THR A 23 4.66 2.79 -8.61
C THR A 23 4.38 2.50 -7.15
N ALA A 24 4.31 1.22 -6.74
CA ALA A 24 4.21 0.89 -5.33
C ALA A 24 5.54 1.26 -4.64
N PRO A 25 5.49 2.05 -3.55
CA PRO A 25 6.69 2.42 -2.83
C PRO A 25 7.29 1.21 -2.13
N HIS A 26 8.62 1.07 -2.17
CA HIS A 26 9.30 -0.04 -1.53
C HIS A 26 9.15 0.03 0.01
N GLY A 27 8.93 -1.12 0.65
CA GLY A 27 8.82 -1.27 2.11
C GLY A 27 8.08 -2.54 2.51
N THR A 28 8.55 -3.22 3.55
CA THR A 28 7.98 -4.51 4.01
C THR A 28 7.41 -4.43 5.43
N ALA A 29 7.34 -3.24 6.01
CA ALA A 29 6.81 -3.03 7.34
C ALA A 29 5.91 -1.80 7.40
N TRP A 30 4.89 -1.85 8.24
CA TRP A 30 3.94 -0.76 8.47
C TRP A 30 3.74 -0.57 9.97
N VAL A 31 3.76 0.68 10.39
CA VAL A 31 3.34 1.13 11.71
C VAL A 31 2.02 1.86 11.52
N LEU A 32 0.95 1.36 12.11
CA LEU A 32 -0.36 2.00 12.09
C LEU A 32 -0.61 2.62 13.45
N ILE A 33 -1.03 3.88 13.48
CA ILE A 33 -1.38 4.59 14.73
C ILE A 33 -2.80 5.13 14.55
N GLU A 34 -3.75 4.61 15.31
CA GLU A 34 -5.12 5.12 15.29
C GLU A 34 -5.14 6.55 15.83
N TYR A 35 -5.46 7.50 14.96
CA TYR A 35 -5.59 8.90 15.32
C TYR A 35 -6.90 9.45 14.75
N ARG A 36 -7.87 9.64 15.66
CA ARG A 36 -9.26 10.00 15.33
C ARG A 36 -9.43 11.48 14.94
N GLY A 37 -8.45 12.32 15.26
CA GLY A 37 -8.43 13.73 14.92
C GLY A 37 -8.14 14.04 13.45
N GLY A 38 -8.00 15.33 13.13
CA GLY A 38 -7.55 15.78 11.83
C GLY A 38 -6.08 15.41 11.59
N TRP A 39 -5.75 14.89 10.41
CA TRP A 39 -4.37 14.56 10.06
C TRP A 39 -3.64 15.77 9.47
N PRO A 40 -2.48 16.15 10.02
CA PRO A 40 -1.61 17.18 9.45
C PRO A 40 -1.15 16.83 8.03
N ALA A 41 -0.82 17.83 7.20
CA ALA A 41 -0.42 17.61 5.79
C ALA A 41 0.77 16.64 5.60
N ASN A 42 1.68 16.62 6.57
CA ASN A 42 2.86 15.74 6.66
C ASN A 42 2.62 14.46 7.50
N GLY A 43 1.38 14.11 7.84
CA GLY A 43 1.03 12.87 8.52
C GLY A 43 1.55 12.81 9.97
N PHE A 44 2.18 11.69 10.33
CA PHE A 44 2.75 11.46 11.67
C PHE A 44 3.73 12.57 12.09
N ASP A 45 4.55 13.04 11.15
CA ASP A 45 5.54 14.10 11.40
C ASP A 45 4.91 15.43 11.82
N GLY A 46 3.62 15.66 11.53
CA GLY A 46 2.91 16.86 11.93
C GLY A 46 2.18 16.75 13.26
N LEU A 47 2.11 15.57 13.87
CA LEU A 47 1.41 15.40 15.14
C LEU A 47 2.17 16.10 16.28
N ALA A 48 1.42 16.74 17.17
CA ALA A 48 1.92 17.31 18.41
C ALA A 48 1.96 16.23 19.51
N LEU A 49 2.83 15.24 19.31
CA LEU A 49 3.14 14.23 20.33
C LEU A 49 4.30 14.71 21.20
N GLU A 50 4.47 14.12 22.38
CA GLU A 50 5.66 14.25 23.22
C GLU A 50 6.94 14.06 22.36
N PRO A 51 7.86 15.05 22.32
CA PRO A 51 8.96 15.05 21.37
C PRO A 51 9.90 13.83 21.45
N GLY A 52 10.21 13.35 22.66
CA GLY A 52 11.08 12.20 22.87
C GLY A 52 10.48 10.92 22.29
N THR A 53 9.21 10.65 22.59
CA THR A 53 8.47 9.50 22.10
C THR A 53 8.33 9.53 20.59
N LYS A 54 7.98 10.68 20.02
CA LYS A 54 7.89 10.85 18.56
C LYS A 54 9.21 10.55 17.87
N ALA A 55 10.32 11.07 18.41
CA ALA A 55 11.65 10.84 17.86
C ALA A 55 12.05 9.35 17.93
N LEU A 56 11.76 8.66 19.05
CA LEU A 56 12.02 7.23 19.20
C LEU A 56 11.23 6.38 18.20
N VAL A 57 9.93 6.60 18.08
CA VAL A 57 9.07 5.87 17.14
C VAL A 57 9.51 6.13 15.69
N PHE A 58 9.82 7.39 15.34
CA PHE A 58 10.29 7.75 14.01
C PHE A 58 11.62 7.07 13.67
N ALA A 59 12.59 7.10 14.59
CA ALA A 59 13.90 6.47 14.40
C ALA A 59 13.79 4.94 14.25
N ALA A 60 12.99 4.29 15.10
CA ALA A 60 12.75 2.85 15.02
C ALA A 60 12.07 2.46 13.71
N ALA A 61 11.04 3.21 13.29
CA ALA A 61 10.37 2.98 12.01
C ALA A 61 11.34 3.16 10.83
N GLN A 62 12.20 4.18 10.85
CA GLN A 62 13.20 4.39 9.81
C GLN A 62 14.21 3.24 9.75
N ALA A 63 14.72 2.79 10.91
CA ALA A 63 15.65 1.66 11.00
C ALA A 63 15.02 0.37 10.44
N ALA A 64 13.74 0.13 10.76
CA ALA A 64 12.97 -0.99 10.25
C ALA A 64 12.46 -0.80 8.81
N ARG A 65 12.74 0.34 8.16
CA ARG A 65 12.17 0.77 6.87
C ARG A 65 10.64 0.66 6.83
N ALA A 66 10.01 0.89 7.98
CA ALA A 66 8.57 0.81 8.15
C ALA A 66 7.89 2.11 7.73
N ARG A 67 6.72 1.99 7.13
CA ARG A 67 5.86 3.13 6.82
C ARG A 67 4.98 3.46 8.02
N VAL A 68 5.13 4.66 8.59
CA VAL A 68 4.25 5.15 9.64
C VAL A 68 3.00 5.78 9.01
N LEU A 69 1.82 5.27 9.35
CA LEU A 69 0.54 5.75 8.86
C LEU A 69 -0.39 6.03 10.04
N LEU A 70 -1.02 7.21 10.02
CA LEU A 70 -2.15 7.45 10.90
C LEU A 70 -3.37 6.81 10.27
N VAL A 71 -4.18 6.14 11.09
CA VAL A 71 -5.38 5.43 10.64
C VAL A 71 -6.60 5.83 11.45
N ARG A 72 -7.79 5.62 10.88
CA ARG A 72 -9.06 5.67 11.62
C ARG A 72 -10.11 4.79 10.93
N ARG A 73 -11.12 4.36 11.68
CA ARG A 73 -12.29 3.72 11.08
C ARG A 73 -13.07 4.71 10.23
N HIS A 74 -13.71 4.22 9.17
CA HIS A 74 -14.57 5.05 8.33
C HIS A 74 -15.82 5.51 9.09
N GLY A 75 -16.29 6.71 8.77
CA GLY A 75 -17.54 7.26 9.31
C GLY A 75 -17.40 7.85 10.72
N ARG A 76 -18.55 8.17 11.32
CA ARG A 76 -18.63 8.79 12.67
C ARG A 76 -18.69 7.77 13.81
N GLN A 77 -18.77 6.47 13.47
CA GLN A 77 -18.75 5.39 14.46
C GLN A 77 -17.34 5.31 15.04
N GLN A 78 -17.07 6.13 16.04
CA GLN A 78 -15.85 6.02 16.81
C GLN A 78 -15.94 4.74 17.62
N HIS A 79 -14.95 3.86 17.45
CA HIS A 79 -14.81 2.71 18.32
C HIS A 79 -14.76 3.20 19.77
N GLN A 80 -15.66 2.70 20.61
CA GLN A 80 -15.73 3.02 22.04
C GLN A 80 -14.60 2.26 22.73
N GLY A 81 -13.44 2.88 22.86
CA GLY A 81 -12.24 2.26 23.43
C GLY A 81 -10.98 3.10 23.18
N PRO A 82 -9.87 2.77 23.86
CA PRO A 82 -8.59 3.45 23.64
C PRO A 82 -8.15 3.30 22.18
N PRO A 83 -7.48 4.31 21.59
CA PRO A 83 -6.95 4.19 20.26
C PRO A 83 -5.90 3.08 20.19
N ARG A 84 -5.82 2.43 19.02
CA ARG A 84 -4.91 1.31 18.78
C ARG A 84 -3.63 1.74 18.08
N TRP A 85 -2.58 0.94 18.20
CA TRP A 85 -1.44 0.94 17.29
C TRP A 85 -1.18 -0.47 16.77
N ALA A 86 -0.49 -0.59 15.65
CA ALA A 86 -0.08 -1.87 15.10
C ALA A 86 1.28 -1.80 14.42
N VAL A 87 2.03 -2.90 14.47
CA VAL A 87 3.20 -3.16 13.63
C VAL A 87 2.90 -4.38 12.80
N LEU A 88 2.91 -4.24 11.47
CA LEU A 88 2.71 -5.34 10.52
C LEU A 88 3.94 -5.51 9.65
N ARG A 89 4.36 -6.76 9.42
CA ARG A 89 5.55 -7.09 8.64
C ARG A 89 5.24 -8.14 7.58
N TYR A 90 5.70 -7.89 6.37
CA TYR A 90 5.77 -8.86 5.29
C TYR A 90 7.06 -9.69 5.45
N ASP A 91 6.93 -11.02 5.50
CA ASP A 91 8.08 -11.92 5.65
C ASP A 91 8.34 -12.83 4.42
N GLY A 92 7.62 -12.62 3.32
CA GLY A 92 7.77 -13.40 2.09
C GLY A 92 7.11 -14.79 2.10
N THR A 93 6.78 -15.33 3.28
CA THR A 93 6.20 -16.67 3.43
C THR A 93 4.68 -16.67 3.29
N GLY A 94 4.05 -15.49 3.33
CA GLY A 94 2.60 -15.33 3.42
C GLY A 94 2.08 -15.46 4.85
N ALA A 95 2.94 -15.71 5.84
CA ALA A 95 2.57 -15.60 7.23
C ALA A 95 2.41 -14.13 7.61
N HIS A 96 1.20 -13.76 8.02
CA HIS A 96 0.95 -12.42 8.53
C HIS A 96 1.53 -12.29 9.94
N ARG A 97 2.57 -11.47 10.08
CA ARG A 97 3.12 -11.07 11.37
C ARG A 97 2.59 -9.70 11.73
N GLN A 98 1.77 -9.66 12.77
CA GLN A 98 1.20 -8.43 13.27
C GLN A 98 1.20 -8.40 14.79
N ARG A 99 1.53 -7.23 15.34
CA ARG A 99 1.37 -6.94 16.77
C ARG A 99 0.51 -5.71 16.91
N TRP A 100 -0.49 -5.80 17.79
CA TRP A 100 -1.41 -4.72 18.09
C TRP A 100 -1.28 -4.33 19.56
N GLY A 101 -1.54 -3.07 19.85
CA GLY A 101 -1.67 -2.57 21.20
C GLY A 101 -2.60 -1.38 21.26
N THR A 102 -2.80 -0.88 22.46
CA THR A 102 -3.56 0.34 22.73
C THR A 102 -2.63 1.39 23.30
N TRP A 103 -3.06 2.65 23.24
CA TRP A 103 -2.35 3.76 23.86
C TRP A 103 -3.37 4.82 24.28
N ASP A 104 -3.16 5.45 25.43
CA ASP A 104 -3.94 6.62 25.87
C ASP A 104 -3.04 7.84 26.09
N ARG A 105 -1.75 7.61 26.33
CA ARG A 105 -0.72 8.64 26.49
C ARG A 105 0.38 8.45 25.45
N ASP A 106 1.01 9.55 25.04
CA ASP A 106 2.02 9.53 23.99
C ASP A 106 3.16 8.55 24.30
N GLU A 107 3.61 8.47 25.56
CA GLU A 107 4.73 7.61 25.96
C GLU A 107 4.45 6.12 25.72
N GLU A 108 3.19 5.70 25.69
CA GLU A 108 2.81 4.31 25.44
C GLU A 108 3.06 3.88 23.98
N LEU A 109 3.21 4.84 23.05
CA LEU A 109 3.63 4.56 21.67
C LEU A 109 5.07 4.03 21.59
N THR A 110 5.88 4.16 22.64
CA THR A 110 7.21 3.51 22.69
C THR A 110 7.14 1.98 22.61
N GLN A 111 5.98 1.36 22.88
CA GLN A 111 5.75 -0.07 22.64
C GLN A 111 5.89 -0.45 21.15
N ILE A 112 5.66 0.50 20.23
CA ILE A 112 5.92 0.31 18.79
C ILE A 112 7.40 0.01 18.54
N VAL A 113 8.31 0.66 19.28
CA VAL A 113 9.76 0.44 19.16
C VAL A 113 10.09 -1.02 19.50
N GLN A 114 9.55 -1.53 20.62
CA GLN A 114 9.73 -2.93 21.02
C GLN A 114 9.17 -3.91 19.97
N ALA A 115 7.98 -3.61 19.43
CA ALA A 115 7.36 -4.42 18.38
C ALA A 115 8.15 -4.39 17.06
N LEU A 116 8.90 -3.32 16.79
CA LEU A 116 9.79 -3.22 15.64
C LEU A 116 11.13 -3.94 15.87
N ASP A 117 11.69 -3.87 17.08
CA ASP A 117 13.03 -4.41 17.38
C ASP A 117 13.06 -5.93 17.58
N THR A 118 11.92 -6.58 17.77
CA THR A 118 11.86 -8.03 18.04
C THR A 118 12.25 -8.86 16.79
N PRO A 119 13.40 -9.55 16.78
CA PRO A 119 13.78 -10.47 15.73
C PRO A 119 13.29 -11.88 16.09
N ASP A 120 12.15 -12.31 15.54
CA ASP A 120 11.61 -13.68 15.44
C ASP A 120 11.80 -14.69 16.59
N LEU A 121 10.74 -15.18 17.24
CA LEU A 121 10.74 -16.49 17.94
C LEU A 121 9.37 -17.23 17.92
N ASN A 122 9.25 -18.25 17.06
CA ASN A 122 8.56 -19.54 17.24
C ASN A 122 7.28 -19.64 18.12
N ALA A 123 6.09 -19.39 17.57
CA ALA A 123 4.84 -19.93 18.10
C ALA A 123 4.02 -20.62 16.99
N PRO A 124 3.43 -21.81 17.21
CA PRO A 124 2.70 -22.54 16.18
C PRO A 124 1.40 -21.80 15.80
N ALA A 125 1.11 -21.79 14.49
CA ALA A 125 -0.11 -21.25 13.93
C ALA A 125 -1.29 -22.19 14.22
N PHE A 126 -2.40 -21.67 14.77
CA PHE A 126 -3.81 -22.00 14.45
C PHE A 126 -4.75 -21.33 15.46
N GLY A 127 -5.76 -20.58 14.98
CA GLY A 127 -6.85 -20.10 15.84
C GLY A 127 -7.72 -19.03 15.18
N THR A 128 -9.04 -19.21 15.23
CA THR A 128 -10.06 -18.29 14.71
C THR A 128 -10.09 -16.98 15.51
N ALA A 129 -10.07 -15.85 14.80
CA ALA A 129 -9.89 -14.49 15.34
C ALA A 129 -11.00 -14.02 16.30
N SER A 130 -10.57 -13.46 17.44
CA SER A 130 -11.32 -12.50 18.27
C SER A 130 -10.46 -11.24 18.39
N LEU A 131 -11.05 -10.05 18.27
CA LEU A 131 -10.35 -8.75 18.16
C LEU A 131 -9.65 -8.26 19.44
N ASP A 132 -9.49 -9.13 20.45
CA ASP A 132 -9.15 -8.79 21.84
C ASP A 132 -7.86 -9.47 22.38
N ALA A 133 -7.02 -10.10 21.55
CA ALA A 133 -5.77 -10.74 21.99
C ALA A 133 -4.49 -9.95 21.59
N PRO A 134 -3.45 -9.91 22.45
CA PRO A 134 -2.31 -8.98 22.31
C PRO A 134 -1.17 -9.41 21.36
N GLU A 135 -1.15 -10.65 20.85
CA GLU A 135 -0.14 -11.08 19.87
C GLU A 135 -0.72 -12.21 19.00
N GLU A 136 -0.90 -11.96 17.70
CA GLU A 136 -1.56 -12.91 16.79
C GLU A 136 -0.71 -13.18 15.55
N TRP A 137 -0.21 -14.41 15.44
CA TRP A 137 0.29 -14.98 14.19
C TRP A 137 -0.90 -15.34 13.30
N GLY A 138 -0.87 -14.95 12.02
CA GLY A 138 -1.97 -15.24 11.09
C GLY A 138 -3.18 -14.31 11.21
N GLY A 139 -2.97 -13.12 11.75
CA GLY A 139 -4.01 -12.10 11.83
C GLY A 139 -4.55 -11.69 10.46
N ARG A 140 -5.81 -11.25 10.44
CA ARG A 140 -6.49 -10.85 9.19
C ARG A 140 -5.78 -9.66 8.56
N PRO A 141 -5.65 -9.59 7.22
CA PRO A 141 -5.01 -8.46 6.56
C PRO A 141 -5.76 -7.17 6.86
N VAL A 142 -5.01 -6.06 6.90
CA VAL A 142 -5.57 -4.72 7.05
C VAL A 142 -5.67 -4.07 5.67
N VAL A 143 -6.86 -3.55 5.36
CA VAL A 143 -7.14 -2.83 4.11
C VAL A 143 -7.10 -1.34 4.39
N LEU A 144 -6.04 -0.69 3.93
CA LEU A 144 -5.77 0.74 4.13
C LEU A 144 -6.25 1.53 2.93
N VAL A 145 -7.13 2.50 3.15
CA VAL A 145 -7.65 3.40 2.11
C VAL A 145 -7.08 4.80 2.33
N CYS A 146 -6.31 5.32 1.40
CA CYS A 146 -5.75 6.67 1.53
C CYS A 146 -6.86 7.72 1.44
N ALA A 147 -7.06 8.49 2.52
CA ALA A 147 -8.09 9.54 2.60
C ALA A 147 -7.51 10.92 3.02
N HIS A 148 -6.22 11.14 2.75
CA HIS A 148 -5.45 12.24 3.32
C HIS A 148 -5.59 13.58 2.58
N GLY A 149 -6.75 14.24 2.74
CA GLY A 149 -7.09 15.48 2.01
C GLY A 149 -6.19 16.68 2.27
N LEU A 150 -5.61 16.76 3.48
CA LEU A 150 -4.64 17.80 3.82
C LEU A 150 -3.26 17.56 3.20
N HIS A 151 -2.96 16.36 2.70
CA HIS A 151 -1.80 16.13 1.85
C HIS A 151 -2.12 16.43 0.39
N ASP A 152 -3.18 15.80 -0.15
CA ASP A 152 -3.67 16.04 -1.50
C ASP A 152 -5.20 15.90 -1.55
N ALA A 153 -5.86 16.84 -2.23
CA ALA A 153 -7.31 16.87 -2.32
C ALA A 153 -7.89 15.61 -2.99
N CYS A 154 -7.21 15.05 -4.00
CA CYS A 154 -7.66 13.85 -4.71
C CYS A 154 -7.74 12.64 -3.78
N CYS A 155 -6.82 12.52 -2.81
CA CYS A 155 -6.83 11.43 -1.84
C CYS A 155 -8.11 11.42 -1.00
N ALA A 156 -8.57 12.57 -0.49
CA ALA A 156 -9.84 12.60 0.24
C ALA A 156 -11.06 12.47 -0.67
N VAL A 157 -11.08 13.18 -1.80
CA VAL A 157 -12.24 13.22 -2.72
C VAL A 157 -12.55 11.83 -3.27
N ARG A 158 -11.52 11.06 -3.66
CA ARG A 158 -11.69 9.72 -4.23
C ARG A 158 -11.60 8.60 -3.19
N GLY A 159 -10.75 8.76 -2.19
CA GLY A 159 -10.51 7.75 -1.17
C GLY A 159 -11.68 7.54 -0.21
N ARG A 160 -12.38 8.61 0.21
CA ARG A 160 -13.50 8.47 1.17
C ARG A 160 -14.67 7.64 0.64
N PRO A 161 -15.14 7.81 -0.61
CA PRO A 161 -16.14 6.90 -1.20
C PRO A 161 -15.70 5.43 -1.22
N VAL A 162 -14.42 5.16 -1.54
CA VAL A 162 -13.84 3.81 -1.49
C VAL A 162 -13.80 3.27 -0.05
N GLY A 163 -13.37 4.11 0.90
CA GLY A 163 -13.34 3.77 2.32
C GLY A 163 -14.73 3.40 2.85
N ARG A 164 -15.76 4.13 2.41
CA ARG A 164 -17.16 3.81 2.72
C ARG A 164 -17.57 2.45 2.16
N ALA A 165 -17.44 2.23 0.86
CA ALA A 165 -17.89 1.01 0.20
C ALA A 165 -17.20 -0.24 0.76
N LEU A 166 -15.89 -0.16 1.01
CA LEU A 166 -15.14 -1.25 1.62
C LEU A 166 -15.54 -1.48 3.08
N SER A 167 -15.77 -0.41 3.87
CA SER A 167 -16.17 -0.54 5.28
C SER A 167 -17.60 -1.07 5.44
N GLU A 168 -18.50 -0.83 4.48
CA GLU A 168 -19.84 -1.43 4.46
C GLU A 168 -19.76 -2.96 4.25
N ARG A 169 -18.71 -3.45 3.57
CA ARG A 169 -18.51 -4.88 3.27
C ARG A 169 -17.62 -5.62 4.28
N TRP A 170 -16.54 -4.99 4.73
CA TRP A 170 -15.52 -5.55 5.64
C TRP A 170 -15.15 -4.53 6.74
N PRO A 171 -16.10 -4.14 7.61
CA PRO A 171 -15.92 -3.07 8.60
C PRO A 171 -14.73 -3.30 9.54
N GLU A 172 -14.37 -4.55 9.79
CA GLU A 172 -13.31 -4.96 10.69
C GLU A 172 -11.91 -4.91 10.06
N LEU A 173 -11.80 -5.04 8.73
CA LEU A 173 -10.52 -5.02 8.01
C LEU A 173 -10.10 -3.62 7.57
N VAL A 174 -11.08 -2.74 7.35
CA VAL A 174 -10.87 -1.50 6.61
C VAL A 174 -10.56 -0.33 7.54
N TRP A 175 -9.55 0.43 7.16
CA TRP A 175 -9.16 1.67 7.81
C TRP A 175 -8.92 2.76 6.75
N GLU A 176 -9.39 3.97 7.01
CA GLU A 176 -8.84 5.14 6.33
C GLU A 176 -7.43 5.40 6.85
N CYS A 177 -6.52 5.86 6.00
CA CYS A 177 -5.15 6.17 6.38
C CYS A 177 -4.60 7.47 5.78
N THR A 178 -3.52 7.96 6.38
CA THR A 178 -2.67 9.01 5.81
C THR A 178 -2.02 8.57 4.49
N HIS A 179 -1.39 9.53 3.82
CA HIS A 179 -0.91 9.37 2.46
C HIS A 179 0.02 8.16 2.25
N VAL A 180 -0.32 7.31 1.27
CA VAL A 180 0.42 6.08 0.94
C VAL A 180 1.32 6.21 -0.30
N GLY A 181 1.40 7.38 -0.92
CA GLY A 181 2.07 7.55 -2.22
C GLY A 181 1.08 7.47 -3.39
N GLY A 182 1.34 8.24 -4.45
CA GLY A 182 0.61 8.15 -5.72
C GLY A 182 -0.73 8.87 -5.73
N ASP A 183 -0.83 10.12 -5.28
CA ASP A 183 -2.08 10.91 -5.28
C ASP A 183 -2.73 10.98 -6.67
N ARG A 184 -1.90 11.02 -7.71
CA ARG A 184 -2.33 11.00 -9.11
C ARG A 184 -3.08 9.73 -9.51
N PHE A 185 -3.02 8.68 -8.70
CA PHE A 185 -3.75 7.42 -8.88
C PHE A 185 -4.83 7.23 -7.81
N ALA A 186 -5.26 8.29 -7.13
CA ALA A 186 -6.35 8.16 -6.17
C ALA A 186 -7.63 7.63 -6.85
N ALA A 187 -8.44 6.77 -6.20
CA ALA A 187 -8.24 6.24 -4.85
C ALA A 187 -7.18 5.14 -4.79
N ASN A 188 -6.35 5.19 -3.75
CA ASN A 188 -5.35 4.16 -3.48
C ASN A 188 -5.77 3.28 -2.31
N VAL A 189 -5.64 1.96 -2.48
CA VAL A 189 -5.86 0.95 -1.45
C VAL A 189 -4.60 0.13 -1.28
N VAL A 190 -4.24 -0.19 -0.04
CA VAL A 190 -3.11 -1.07 0.28
C VAL A 190 -3.61 -2.19 1.15
N VAL A 191 -3.27 -3.43 0.80
CA VAL A 191 -3.49 -4.58 1.68
C VAL A 191 -2.17 -4.92 2.37
N VAL A 192 -2.18 -4.91 3.71
CA VAL A 192 -1.01 -5.19 4.54
C VAL A 192 -1.30 -6.37 5.48
N PRO A 193 -0.33 -7.25 5.76
CA PRO A 193 1.08 -7.14 5.39
C PRO A 193 1.42 -7.58 3.96
N ASP A 194 0.46 -7.98 3.12
CA ASP A 194 0.74 -8.46 1.74
C ASP A 194 1.57 -7.50 0.87
N GLY A 195 1.54 -6.20 1.20
CA GLY A 195 2.32 -5.19 0.52
C GLY A 195 1.84 -4.96 -0.91
N VAL A 196 0.54 -5.11 -1.16
CA VAL A 196 -0.04 -4.94 -2.50
C VAL A 196 -0.76 -3.61 -2.58
N TYR A 197 -0.34 -2.79 -3.55
CA TYR A 197 -0.90 -1.46 -3.76
C TYR A 197 -1.80 -1.47 -4.99
N TYR A 198 -2.99 -0.92 -4.80
CA TYR A 198 -3.97 -0.69 -5.86
C TYR A 198 -4.21 0.80 -6.06
N GLY A 199 -4.48 1.19 -7.30
CA GLY A 199 -4.74 2.57 -7.69
C GLY A 199 -5.92 2.69 -8.66
N ASN A 200 -6.30 3.94 -8.92
CA ASN A 200 -7.40 4.34 -9.78
C ASN A 200 -8.78 3.78 -9.42
N LEU A 201 -8.95 3.29 -8.19
CA LEU A 201 -10.20 2.68 -7.73
C LEU A 201 -11.33 3.71 -7.58
N ASP A 202 -12.55 3.20 -7.71
CA ASP A 202 -13.81 3.81 -7.31
C ASP A 202 -14.55 2.87 -6.34
N ALA A 203 -15.74 3.27 -5.87
CA ALA A 203 -16.51 2.51 -4.90
C ALA A 203 -16.83 1.07 -5.36
N GLY A 204 -17.20 0.86 -6.62
CA GLY A 204 -17.53 -0.46 -7.16
C GLY A 204 -16.28 -1.31 -7.43
N SER A 205 -15.32 -0.76 -8.17
CA SER A 205 -14.06 -1.48 -8.49
C SER A 205 -13.29 -1.87 -7.23
N SER A 206 -13.32 -1.04 -6.17
CA SER A 206 -12.63 -1.36 -4.91
C SER A 206 -13.15 -2.63 -4.23
N VAL A 207 -14.47 -2.83 -4.18
CA VAL A 207 -15.06 -4.03 -3.57
C VAL A 207 -14.68 -5.28 -4.35
N ALA A 208 -14.71 -5.21 -5.68
CA ALA A 208 -14.28 -6.33 -6.53
C ALA A 208 -12.79 -6.65 -6.33
N VAL A 209 -11.91 -5.65 -6.45
CA VAL A 209 -10.45 -5.83 -6.36
C VAL A 209 -10.02 -6.34 -4.99
N VAL A 210 -10.55 -5.78 -3.90
CA VAL A 210 -10.23 -6.25 -2.53
C VAL A 210 -10.82 -7.64 -2.31
N GLY A 211 -12.03 -7.93 -2.79
CA GLY A 211 -12.63 -9.25 -2.68
C GLY A 211 -11.82 -10.33 -3.41
N GLU A 212 -11.31 -10.04 -4.60
CA GLU A 212 -10.43 -10.95 -5.33
C GLU A 212 -9.07 -11.11 -4.65
N HIS A 213 -8.47 -10.02 -4.14
CA HIS A 213 -7.24 -10.09 -3.37
C HIS A 213 -7.38 -11.03 -2.17
N LEU A 214 -8.43 -10.84 -1.35
CA LEU A 214 -8.71 -11.69 -0.20
C LEU A 214 -9.01 -13.15 -0.57
N ALA A 215 -9.42 -13.40 -1.82
CA ALA A 215 -9.61 -14.73 -2.38
C ALA A 215 -8.36 -15.29 -3.08
N GLY A 216 -7.19 -14.68 -2.87
CA GLY A 216 -5.92 -15.12 -3.46
C GLY A 216 -5.83 -14.88 -4.96
N ARG A 217 -6.51 -13.85 -5.48
CA ARG A 217 -6.53 -13.51 -6.91
C ARG A 217 -6.18 -12.05 -7.12
N VAL A 218 -4.91 -11.77 -7.38
CA VAL A 218 -4.44 -10.43 -7.74
C VAL A 218 -4.50 -10.24 -9.26
N ARG A 219 -5.21 -9.21 -9.73
CA ARG A 219 -5.24 -8.80 -11.14
C ARG A 219 -4.33 -7.61 -11.41
N ALA A 220 -3.84 -7.49 -12.64
CA ALA A 220 -2.98 -6.40 -13.07
C ALA A 220 -3.72 -5.05 -13.24
N GLU A 221 -5.01 -5.06 -13.61
CA GLU A 221 -5.78 -3.87 -14.02
C GLU A 221 -5.67 -2.68 -13.05
N HIS A 222 -5.80 -2.95 -11.75
CA HIS A 222 -5.69 -1.94 -10.69
C HIS A 222 -4.37 -1.98 -9.93
N LEU A 223 -3.45 -2.90 -10.28
CA LEU A 223 -2.22 -3.15 -9.55
C LEU A 223 -1.19 -2.05 -9.82
N ARG A 224 -0.72 -1.41 -8.75
CA ARG A 224 0.45 -0.53 -8.80
C ARG A 224 1.75 -1.31 -8.62
N GLY A 225 1.72 -2.36 -7.79
CA GLY A 225 2.85 -3.26 -7.58
C GLY A 225 2.92 -3.82 -6.16
N TYR A 226 3.96 -4.62 -5.94
CA TYR A 226 4.30 -5.22 -4.64
C TYR A 226 5.46 -4.46 -4.01
N THR A 227 5.38 -4.19 -2.70
CA THR A 227 6.33 -3.30 -2.02
C THR A 227 7.68 -3.93 -1.66
N ASP A 228 7.82 -5.25 -1.80
CA ASP A 228 9.08 -5.99 -1.72
C ASP A 228 9.84 -6.02 -3.06
N LEU A 229 9.23 -5.54 -4.15
CA LEU A 229 9.82 -5.48 -5.48
C LEU A 229 10.17 -4.03 -5.84
N PHE A 230 11.25 -3.84 -6.59
CA PHE A 230 11.58 -2.52 -7.15
C PHE A 230 10.84 -2.28 -8.48
N PRO A 231 10.77 -1.04 -9.00
CA PRO A 231 9.81 -0.68 -10.05
C PRO A 231 9.77 -1.56 -11.33
N PRO A 232 10.90 -1.88 -12.01
CA PRO A 232 10.91 -2.84 -13.11
C PRO A 232 10.36 -4.23 -12.77
N GLN A 233 10.64 -4.74 -11.56
CA GLN A 233 10.15 -6.04 -11.10
C GLN A 233 8.64 -6.02 -10.87
N GLN A 234 8.12 -4.94 -10.27
CA GLN A 234 6.67 -4.73 -10.15
C GLN A 234 6.01 -4.72 -11.53
N ALA A 235 6.62 -4.07 -12.53
CA ALA A 235 6.11 -4.05 -13.91
C ALA A 235 6.14 -5.43 -14.57
N ALA A 236 7.21 -6.21 -14.36
CA ALA A 236 7.29 -7.57 -14.85
C ALA A 236 6.20 -8.47 -14.24
N VAL A 237 6.00 -8.43 -12.92
CA VAL A 237 4.95 -9.22 -12.25
C VAL A 237 3.56 -8.80 -12.71
N ALA A 238 3.28 -7.50 -12.83
CA ALA A 238 2.01 -7.02 -13.35
C ALA A 238 1.75 -7.52 -14.79
N ALA A 239 2.77 -7.51 -15.65
CA ALA A 239 2.67 -8.02 -17.01
C ALA A 239 2.41 -9.54 -17.08
N VAL A 240 2.99 -10.32 -16.16
CA VAL A 240 2.70 -11.76 -16.03
C VAL A 240 1.26 -11.99 -15.60
N LEU A 241 0.77 -11.26 -14.60
CA LEU A 241 -0.62 -11.33 -14.13
C LEU A 241 -1.63 -10.91 -15.21
N ASP A 242 -1.29 -9.90 -16.00
CA ASP A 242 -2.13 -9.45 -17.11
C ASP A 242 -2.28 -10.53 -18.19
N ARG A 243 -1.16 -11.17 -18.55
CA ARG A 243 -1.12 -12.17 -19.63
C ARG A 243 -1.66 -13.54 -19.24
N PHE A 244 -1.33 -14.02 -18.04
CA PHE A 244 -1.62 -15.40 -17.61
C PHE A 244 -2.78 -15.47 -16.62
N GLY A 245 -3.39 -14.32 -16.30
CA GLY A 245 -4.53 -14.23 -15.42
C GLY A 245 -4.15 -13.99 -13.95
N PRO A 246 -5.18 -13.78 -13.11
CA PRO A 246 -4.97 -13.52 -11.70
C PRO A 246 -4.32 -14.71 -11.01
N ALA A 247 -3.46 -14.41 -10.05
CA ALA A 247 -2.83 -15.41 -9.21
C ALA A 247 -2.69 -14.88 -7.78
N GLY A 248 -2.37 -15.77 -6.84
CA GLY A 248 -2.05 -15.40 -5.49
C GLY A 248 -0.82 -14.50 -5.43
N ARG A 249 -0.76 -13.67 -4.39
CA ARG A 249 0.37 -12.78 -4.09
C ARG A 249 1.74 -13.49 -4.14
N HIS A 250 1.77 -14.77 -3.79
CA HIS A 250 2.99 -15.58 -3.71
C HIS A 250 3.15 -16.60 -4.83
N ASP A 251 2.23 -16.62 -5.80
CA ASP A 251 2.27 -17.61 -6.89
C ASP A 251 3.32 -17.26 -7.94
N TYR A 252 3.65 -15.97 -8.07
CA TYR A 252 4.73 -15.49 -8.92
C TYR A 252 5.84 -14.85 -8.08
N ALA A 253 7.09 -15.26 -8.34
CA ALA A 253 8.27 -14.74 -7.66
C ALA A 253 9.34 -14.31 -8.68
N VAL A 254 10.04 -13.22 -8.39
CA VAL A 254 11.18 -12.80 -9.22
C VAL A 254 12.38 -13.67 -8.87
N ALA A 255 12.79 -14.53 -9.79
CA ALA A 255 13.91 -15.44 -9.61
C ALA A 255 15.25 -14.85 -10.10
N ARG A 256 15.21 -13.96 -11.09
CA ARG A 256 16.41 -13.30 -11.61
C ARG A 256 16.08 -11.91 -12.16
N THR A 257 17.00 -10.98 -12.00
CA THR A 257 16.95 -9.68 -12.69
C THR A 257 18.33 -9.35 -13.23
N LEU A 258 18.43 -9.23 -14.54
CA LEU A 258 19.61 -8.73 -15.24
C LEU A 258 19.29 -7.34 -15.76
N ARG A 259 20.26 -6.44 -15.69
CA ARG A 259 20.16 -5.08 -16.24
C ARG A 259 21.21 -4.94 -17.33
N ASP A 260 20.77 -4.42 -18.47
CA ASP A 260 21.64 -4.03 -19.59
C ASP A 260 21.47 -2.52 -19.87
N GLU A 261 22.03 -2.04 -20.99
CA GLU A 261 21.93 -0.63 -21.38
C GLU A 261 20.50 -0.22 -21.74
N ASP A 262 19.69 -1.15 -22.25
CA ASP A 262 18.38 -0.90 -22.84
C ASP A 262 17.22 -1.15 -21.86
N GLY A 263 17.46 -1.86 -20.75
CA GLY A 263 16.45 -2.10 -19.73
C GLY A 263 16.79 -3.22 -18.76
N TRP A 264 15.77 -4.04 -18.46
CA TRP A 264 15.86 -5.18 -17.55
C TRP A 264 15.32 -6.44 -18.20
N GLN A 265 16.02 -7.55 -18.01
CA GLN A 265 15.54 -8.89 -18.29
C GLN A 265 15.22 -9.57 -16.95
N ILE A 266 13.95 -9.87 -16.73
CA ILE A 266 13.43 -10.34 -15.45
C ILE A 266 12.82 -11.72 -15.65
N ARG A 267 13.30 -12.70 -14.89
CA ARG A 267 12.71 -14.03 -14.84
C ARG A 267 11.76 -14.11 -13.66
N VAL A 268 10.50 -14.40 -13.96
CA VAL A 268 9.44 -14.65 -12.98
C VAL A 268 9.14 -16.15 -12.98
N THR A 269 9.26 -16.80 -11.83
CA THR A 269 8.83 -18.19 -11.66
C THR A 269 7.39 -18.23 -11.16
N GLY A 270 6.64 -19.24 -11.59
CA GLY A 270 5.22 -19.40 -11.30
C GLY A 270 4.87 -20.79 -10.77
N ARG A 271 3.62 -20.95 -10.31
CA ARG A 271 3.01 -22.23 -9.93
C ARG A 271 1.81 -22.54 -10.84
N PRO A 272 1.41 -23.82 -10.97
CA PRO A 272 0.17 -24.17 -11.67
C PRO A 272 -1.05 -23.40 -11.11
N PRO A 273 -2.01 -23.00 -11.96
CA PRO A 273 -2.14 -23.31 -13.38
C PRO A 273 -1.31 -22.40 -14.32
N GLY A 274 -0.59 -21.43 -13.77
CA GLY A 274 0.28 -20.54 -14.54
C GLY A 274 1.55 -21.21 -15.08
N PRO A 275 2.27 -20.53 -15.98
CA PRO A 275 3.57 -21.02 -16.47
C PRO A 275 4.58 -21.12 -15.33
N ALA A 276 5.42 -22.16 -15.36
CA ALA A 276 6.46 -22.38 -14.34
C ALA A 276 7.54 -21.29 -14.36
N ALA A 277 7.82 -20.70 -15.52
CA ALA A 277 8.74 -19.59 -15.68
C ALA A 277 8.36 -18.70 -16.87
N VAL A 278 8.58 -17.40 -16.72
CA VAL A 278 8.34 -16.38 -17.74
C VAL A 278 9.51 -15.41 -17.73
N ASP A 279 10.09 -15.15 -18.90
CA ASP A 279 11.05 -14.08 -19.11
C ASP A 279 10.33 -12.83 -19.61
N VAL A 280 10.58 -11.70 -18.93
CA VAL A 280 10.00 -10.39 -19.21
C VAL A 280 11.11 -9.39 -19.48
N GLU A 281 11.02 -8.69 -20.61
CA GLU A 281 11.86 -7.52 -20.90
C GLU A 281 11.11 -6.25 -20.51
N VAL A 282 11.73 -5.41 -19.69
CA VAL A 282 11.16 -4.16 -19.21
C VAL A 282 12.06 -3.00 -19.62
N ARG A 283 11.47 -1.93 -20.16
CA ARG A 283 12.19 -0.69 -20.50
C ARG A 283 11.65 0.49 -19.71
N ALA A 284 12.51 1.45 -19.43
CA ALA A 284 12.12 2.69 -18.76
C ALA A 284 12.04 3.86 -19.74
N ARG A 285 11.02 4.70 -19.59
CA ARG A 285 10.93 5.99 -20.29
C ARG A 285 10.48 7.09 -19.35
N ARG A 286 10.83 8.33 -19.67
CA ARG A 286 10.35 9.51 -18.94
C ARG A 286 9.12 10.10 -19.64
N THR A 287 8.11 10.45 -18.86
CA THR A 287 6.96 11.20 -19.37
C THR A 287 7.34 12.66 -19.64
N PRO A 288 6.60 13.38 -20.50
CA PRO A 288 6.65 14.84 -20.54
C PRO A 288 6.41 15.45 -19.15
N GLN A 289 6.93 16.65 -18.94
CA GLN A 289 6.70 17.39 -17.69
C GLN A 289 5.24 17.78 -17.57
N ASN A 290 4.62 17.38 -16.46
CA ASN A 290 3.22 17.67 -16.17
C ASN A 290 3.07 18.07 -14.70
N ARG A 291 1.96 18.72 -14.35
CA ARG A 291 1.59 18.85 -12.94
C ARG A 291 1.11 17.49 -12.45
N LEU A 292 1.91 16.84 -11.60
CA LEU A 292 1.65 15.46 -11.16
C LEU A 292 0.85 15.37 -9.86
N THR A 293 0.84 16.40 -9.01
CA THR A 293 0.10 16.41 -7.74
C THR A 293 -0.65 17.73 -7.57
N CYS A 294 -1.71 17.75 -6.75
CA CYS A 294 -2.51 18.96 -6.56
C CYS A 294 -1.68 20.06 -5.88
N ARG A 295 -0.78 19.68 -4.98
CA ARG A 295 0.08 20.60 -4.21
C ARG A 295 1.53 20.68 -4.68
N GLY A 296 1.88 19.99 -5.77
CA GLY A 296 3.23 20.04 -6.34
C GLY A 296 3.58 21.47 -6.74
N PRO A 297 4.75 21.99 -6.33
CA PRO A 297 5.14 23.37 -6.59
C PRO A 297 5.49 23.65 -8.05
N ALA A 298 5.82 22.60 -8.82
CA ALA A 298 6.22 22.69 -10.22
C ALA A 298 5.78 21.45 -11.01
N THR A 299 5.86 21.55 -12.33
CA THR A 299 5.71 20.39 -13.22
C THR A 299 6.91 19.45 -13.12
N SER A 300 6.69 18.16 -13.28
CA SER A 300 7.74 17.14 -13.23
C SER A 300 7.47 15.99 -14.21
N SER A 301 8.51 15.22 -14.52
CA SER A 301 8.39 13.97 -15.27
C SER A 301 8.29 12.78 -14.32
N ALA A 302 7.57 11.74 -14.74
CA ALA A 302 7.58 10.44 -14.10
C ALA A 302 8.39 9.45 -14.93
N VAL A 303 9.00 8.45 -14.28
CA VAL A 303 9.53 7.28 -14.98
C VAL A 303 8.40 6.25 -15.10
N VAL A 304 8.24 5.68 -16.29
CA VAL A 304 7.31 4.59 -16.59
C VAL A 304 8.13 3.37 -16.98
N TYR A 305 7.69 2.21 -16.52
CA TYR A 305 8.30 0.92 -16.82
C TYR A 305 7.33 0.11 -17.66
N ASP A 306 7.68 -0.10 -18.93
CA ASP A 306 6.85 -0.82 -19.89
C ASP A 306 7.43 -2.23 -20.08
N ALA A 307 6.59 -3.26 -19.95
CA ALA A 307 6.96 -4.62 -20.35
C ALA A 307 6.85 -4.71 -21.88
N VAL A 308 7.99 -4.83 -22.56
CA VAL A 308 8.06 -4.82 -24.04
C VAL A 308 8.09 -6.23 -24.63
N SER A 309 8.41 -7.25 -23.82
CA SER A 309 8.39 -8.65 -24.21
C SER A 309 8.02 -9.52 -23.02
N ILE A 310 7.16 -10.52 -23.24
CA ILE A 310 6.75 -11.51 -22.24
C ILE A 310 6.80 -12.87 -22.94
N ARG A 311 7.61 -13.80 -22.46
CA ARG A 311 7.79 -15.12 -23.09
C ARG A 311 7.84 -16.21 -22.02
N PRO A 312 7.06 -17.30 -22.14
CA PRO A 312 7.33 -18.50 -21.35
C PRO A 312 8.80 -18.91 -21.54
N ALA A 313 9.48 -19.23 -20.44
CA ALA A 313 10.90 -19.61 -20.46
C ALA A 313 11.10 -21.10 -20.74
#